data_AF-A0A945A599-F1
#
_entry.id   AF-A0A945A599-F1
#
_cell.length_a   1.000
_cell.length_b   1.000
_cell.length_c   1.000
_cell.angle_alpha   90.00
_cell.angle_beta   90.00
_cell.angle_gamma   90.00
#
_symmetry.space_group_name_H-M   'P 1'
#
loop_
_entity.id
_entity.type
_entity.pdbx_description
1 polymer ?
#
loop_
_entity_poly.entity_id
_entity_poly.type
_entity_poly.pdbx_seq_one_letter_code
_entity_poly.pdbx_strand_id
1 'polypeptide(L)'
;MSQVTIKIGGRSFDVVCQEGEENYLKTAAAMLDEEAQKLESAGARITESRMLLMAGLLLADRTAASEEKLSKRNDASYSEASDSEISKHNSILDTKLKAAELEISNLKSQISNQHISSDKDTDINQINLETVQLEIDEAKATISFMLNKVKSLV
;
A
#
# COMPACT_ATOMS: atom_id res chain seq x y z
N MET A 1 -8.62 -32.53 -11.41
CA MET A 1 -7.49 -33.00 -10.56
C MET A 1 -6.38 -33.45 -11.50
N SER A 2 -5.19 -32.91 -11.34
CA SER A 2 -4.02 -33.20 -12.19
C SER A 2 -3.04 -34.08 -11.42
N GLN A 3 -2.45 -35.07 -12.08
CA GLN A 3 -1.36 -35.88 -11.51
C GLN A 3 -0.03 -35.37 -12.07
N VAL A 4 0.87 -35.02 -11.15
CA VAL A 4 2.19 -34.49 -11.49
C VAL A 4 3.26 -35.41 -10.90
N THR A 5 4.17 -35.86 -11.76
CA THR A 5 5.36 -36.59 -11.33
C THR A 5 6.47 -35.60 -10.98
N ILE A 6 6.98 -35.67 -9.76
CA ILE A 6 8.11 -34.88 -9.25
C ILE A 6 9.31 -35.79 -8.95
N LYS A 7 10.52 -35.22 -8.91
CA LYS A 7 11.74 -35.94 -8.58
C LYS A 7 12.43 -35.32 -7.37
N ILE A 8 12.74 -36.12 -6.35
CA ILE A 8 13.38 -35.69 -5.10
C ILE A 8 14.44 -36.74 -4.72
N GLY A 9 15.68 -36.32 -4.49
CA GLY A 9 16.80 -37.20 -4.10
C GLY A 9 16.95 -38.39 -5.04
N GLY A 10 17.05 -38.11 -6.34
CA GLY A 10 17.22 -39.13 -7.38
C GLY A 10 15.98 -39.98 -7.68
N ARG A 11 14.88 -39.84 -6.94
CA ARG A 11 13.69 -40.71 -7.00
C ARG A 11 12.44 -39.98 -7.49
N SER A 12 11.52 -40.69 -8.15
CA SER A 12 10.28 -40.13 -8.70
C SER A 12 9.08 -40.40 -7.80
N PHE A 13 8.22 -39.39 -7.63
CA PHE A 13 7.00 -39.44 -6.83
C PHE A 13 5.83 -38.89 -7.63
N ASP A 14 4.69 -39.57 -7.57
CA ASP A 14 3.45 -39.11 -8.18
C ASP A 14 2.57 -38.44 -7.13
N VAL A 15 2.23 -37.17 -7.36
CA VAL A 15 1.42 -36.36 -6.45
C VAL A 15 0.23 -35.81 -7.21
N VAL A 16 -0.94 -35.84 -6.57
CA VAL A 16 -2.16 -35.25 -7.11
C VAL A 16 -2.29 -33.83 -6.57
N CYS A 17 -2.47 -32.85 -7.46
CA CYS A 17 -2.69 -31.46 -7.10
C CYS A 17 -3.95 -30.90 -7.75
N GLN A 18 -4.37 -29.72 -7.28
CA GLN A 18 -5.45 -29.00 -7.91
C GLN A 18 -4.98 -28.38 -9.23
N GLU A 19 -5.94 -28.08 -10.09
CA GLU A 19 -5.68 -27.49 -11.40
C GLU A 19 -5.18 -26.06 -11.22
N GLY A 20 -3.99 -25.75 -11.78
CA GLY A 20 -3.31 -24.46 -11.59
C GLY A 20 -2.26 -24.42 -10.48
N GLU A 21 -2.18 -25.42 -9.58
CA GLU A 21 -1.18 -25.47 -8.51
C GLU A 21 0.12 -26.17 -8.90
N GLU A 22 0.21 -26.70 -10.12
CA GLU A 22 1.33 -27.53 -10.58
C GLU A 22 2.69 -26.83 -10.45
N ASN A 23 2.73 -25.51 -10.70
CA ASN A 23 3.97 -24.73 -10.60
C ASN A 23 4.42 -24.55 -9.15
N TYR A 24 3.49 -24.36 -8.21
CA TYR A 24 3.81 -24.29 -6.78
C TYR A 24 4.32 -25.63 -6.28
N LEU A 25 3.69 -26.73 -6.71
CA LEU A 25 4.15 -28.09 -6.39
C LEU A 25 5.57 -28.34 -6.92
N LYS A 26 5.85 -28.00 -8.19
CA LYS A 26 7.19 -28.15 -8.78
C LYS A 26 8.24 -27.33 -8.05
N THR A 27 7.89 -26.11 -7.64
CA THR A 27 8.79 -25.24 -6.87
C THR A 27 9.08 -25.82 -5.48
N ALA A 28 8.05 -26.28 -4.77
CA ALA A 28 8.20 -26.92 -3.47
C ALA A 28 9.02 -28.22 -3.57
N ALA A 29 8.79 -29.02 -4.61
CA ALA A 29 9.56 -30.23 -4.88
C ALA A 29 11.04 -29.93 -5.14
N ALA A 30 11.35 -28.87 -5.91
CA ALA A 30 12.72 -28.45 -6.16
C ALA A 30 13.44 -28.01 -4.87
N MET A 31 12.75 -27.28 -3.98
CA MET A 31 13.31 -26.88 -2.69
C MET A 31 13.61 -28.08 -1.78
N LEU A 32 12.74 -29.09 -1.78
CA LEU A 32 12.97 -30.32 -1.02
C LEU A 32 14.08 -31.19 -1.64
N ASP A 33 14.15 -31.25 -2.98
CA ASP A 33 15.19 -31.95 -3.73
C ASP A 33 16.58 -31.37 -3.45
N GLU A 34 16.72 -30.05 -3.32
CA GLU A 34 17.99 -29.41 -2.98
C GLU A 34 18.55 -29.92 -1.65
N GLU A 35 17.71 -30.01 -0.61
CA GLU A 35 18.13 -30.53 0.70
C GLU A 35 18.35 -32.05 0.66
N ALA A 36 17.55 -32.78 -0.10
CA ALA A 36 17.71 -34.22 -0.29
C ALA A 36 19.04 -34.56 -0.98
N GLN A 37 19.43 -33.84 -2.04
CA GLN A 37 20.68 -34.04 -2.76
C GLN A 37 21.91 -33.78 -1.87
N LYS A 38 21.86 -32.79 -0.98
CA LYS A 38 22.93 -32.55 0.01
C LYS A 38 23.12 -33.78 0.90
N LEU A 39 22.03 -34.42 1.33
CA LEU A 39 22.07 -35.63 2.15
C LEU A 39 22.54 -36.86 1.37
N GLU A 40 22.16 -37.00 0.09
CA GLU A 40 22.67 -38.07 -0.77
C GLU A 40 24.19 -37.97 -0.97
N SER A 41 24.72 -36.75 -1.10
CA SER A 41 26.16 -36.51 -1.27
C SER A 41 26.99 -36.84 -0.01
N ALA A 42 26.36 -36.86 1.16
CA ALA A 42 27.03 -37.08 2.46
C ALA A 42 27.38 -38.57 2.74
N GLY A 43 27.10 -39.49 1.82
CA GLY A 43 27.78 -40.79 1.75
C GLY A 43 27.39 -41.85 2.80
N ALA A 44 26.42 -41.59 3.67
CA ALA A 44 25.81 -42.64 4.48
C ALA A 44 24.70 -43.33 3.67
N ARG A 45 24.54 -44.65 3.83
CA ARG A 45 23.39 -45.39 3.28
C ARG A 45 22.11 -44.92 3.99
N ILE A 46 21.56 -43.78 3.56
CA ILE A 46 20.34 -43.19 4.09
C ILE A 46 19.18 -43.79 3.31
N THR A 47 18.17 -44.30 4.03
CA THR A 47 16.92 -44.74 3.40
C THR A 47 16.12 -43.52 2.96
N GLU A 48 15.33 -43.67 1.91
CA GLU A 48 14.45 -42.62 1.38
C GLU A 48 13.63 -41.91 2.47
N SER A 49 12.94 -42.67 3.33
CA SER A 49 12.11 -42.09 4.39
C SER A 49 12.93 -41.23 5.36
N ARG A 50 14.16 -41.63 5.65
CA ARG A 50 15.06 -40.89 6.54
C ARG A 50 15.61 -39.64 5.84
N MET A 51 15.95 -39.74 4.57
CA MET A 51 16.37 -38.61 3.75
C MET A 51 15.26 -37.55 3.67
N LEU A 52 14.03 -37.95 3.32
CA LEU A 52 12.89 -37.04 3.21
C LEU A 52 12.55 -36.38 4.56
N LEU A 53 12.61 -37.14 5.66
CA LEU A 53 12.44 -36.59 7.00
C LEU A 53 13.49 -35.53 7.32
N MET A 54 14.77 -35.84 7.07
CA MET A 54 15.87 -34.90 7.33
C MET A 54 15.80 -33.67 6.42
N ALA A 55 15.51 -33.84 5.13
CA ALA A 55 15.34 -32.74 4.18
C ALA A 55 14.17 -31.83 4.57
N GLY A 56 13.04 -32.41 5.00
CA GLY A 56 11.88 -31.65 5.47
C GLY A 56 12.18 -30.86 6.76
N LEU A 57 12.90 -31.46 7.71
CA LEU A 57 13.31 -30.77 8.95
C LEU A 57 14.29 -29.61 8.66
N LEU A 58 15.28 -29.82 7.78
CA LEU A 58 16.21 -28.77 7.37
C LEU A 58 15.51 -27.60 6.67
N LEU A 59 14.56 -27.92 5.77
CA LEU A 59 13.79 -26.90 5.07
C LEU A 59 12.88 -26.11 6.02
N ALA A 60 12.26 -26.77 6.99
CA ALA A 60 11.45 -26.13 8.02
C ALA A 60 12.30 -25.20 8.91
N ASP A 61 13.46 -25.65 9.36
CA ASP A 61 14.40 -24.84 10.16
C ASP A 61 14.85 -23.58 9.40
N ARG A 62 15.21 -23.73 8.12
CA ARG A 62 15.59 -22.60 7.25
C ARG A 62 14.44 -21.60 7.07
N THR A 63 13.21 -22.10 6.94
CA THR A 63 12.01 -21.27 6.79
C THR A 63 11.74 -20.50 8.08
N ALA A 64 11.75 -21.17 9.24
CA ALA A 64 11.59 -20.54 10.54
C ALA A 64 12.67 -19.47 10.82
N ALA A 65 13.93 -19.77 10.53
CA ALA A 65 15.04 -18.82 10.66
C ALA A 65 14.92 -17.61 9.72
N SER A 66 14.28 -17.78 8.55
CA SER A 66 14.03 -16.70 7.60
C SER A 66 12.86 -15.83 8.06
N GLU A 67 11.78 -16.44 8.54
CA GLU A 67 10.63 -15.75 9.13
C GLU A 67 11.02 -14.95 10.37
N GLU A 68 11.86 -15.48 11.26
CA GLU A 68 12.36 -14.77 12.44
C GLU A 68 13.19 -13.52 12.07
N LYS A 69 13.96 -13.59 10.98
CA LYS A 69 14.71 -12.41 10.49
C LYS A 69 13.77 -11.34 9.95
N LEU A 70 12.67 -11.74 9.32
CA LEU A 70 11.66 -10.81 8.82
C LEU A 70 10.84 -10.23 9.97
N SER A 71 10.46 -11.03 10.97
CA SER A 71 9.74 -10.52 12.14
C SER A 71 10.58 -9.52 12.93
N LYS A 72 11.85 -9.84 13.23
CA LYS A 72 12.78 -8.91 13.89
C LYS A 72 12.99 -7.61 13.10
N ARG A 73 13.01 -7.68 11.77
CA ARG A 73 13.13 -6.48 10.91
C ARG A 73 11.85 -5.64 10.91
N ASN A 74 10.69 -6.28 10.92
CA ASN A 74 9.42 -5.57 11.03
C ASN A 74 9.26 -4.93 12.42
N ASP A 75 9.59 -5.65 13.49
CA ASP A 75 9.55 -5.12 14.86
C ASP A 75 10.52 -3.93 15.05
N ALA A 76 11.74 -4.01 14.50
CA ALA A 76 12.69 -2.90 14.52
C ALA A 76 12.28 -1.71 13.61
N SER A 77 11.58 -1.99 12.52
CA SER A 77 11.05 -0.94 11.63
C SER A 77 9.88 -0.18 12.28
N TYR A 78 9.15 -0.81 13.20
CA TYR A 78 8.10 -0.16 13.99
C TYR A 78 8.63 0.57 15.23
N SER A 79 9.81 0.26 15.76
CA SER A 79 10.27 0.87 17.03
C SER A 79 11.35 1.96 16.94
N GLU A 80 12.16 2.05 15.87
CA GLU A 80 13.30 3.01 15.87
C GLU A 80 13.44 3.87 14.60
N ALA A 81 12.99 3.41 13.43
CA ALA A 81 13.24 4.13 12.18
C ALA A 81 12.15 5.16 11.83
N SER A 82 10.86 4.83 11.98
CA SER A 82 9.78 5.75 11.61
C SER A 82 9.60 6.89 12.61
N ASP A 83 9.76 6.66 13.91
CA ASP A 83 9.53 7.72 14.91
C ASP A 83 10.62 8.79 14.90
N SER A 84 11.87 8.44 14.63
CA SER A 84 12.95 9.44 14.61
C SER A 84 12.90 10.33 13.37
N GLU A 85 12.54 9.78 12.21
CA GLU A 85 12.45 10.54 10.96
C GLU A 85 11.17 11.36 10.89
N ILE A 86 10.03 10.81 11.33
CA ILE A 86 8.76 11.54 11.41
C ILE A 86 8.84 12.65 12.47
N SER A 87 9.47 12.41 13.62
CA SER A 87 9.68 13.45 14.65
C SER A 87 10.62 14.56 14.16
N LYS A 88 11.71 14.20 13.47
CA LYS A 88 12.60 15.20 12.84
C LYS A 88 11.87 16.00 11.77
N HIS A 89 11.11 15.33 10.89
CA HIS A 89 10.35 16.01 9.85
C HIS A 89 9.30 16.96 10.43
N ASN A 90 8.55 16.54 11.45
CA ASN A 90 7.57 17.40 12.12
C ASN A 90 8.22 18.63 12.77
N SER A 91 9.37 18.48 13.44
CA SER A 91 10.09 19.65 14.00
C SER A 91 10.57 20.64 12.93
N ILE A 92 10.95 20.14 11.75
CA ILE A 92 11.36 20.98 10.61
C ILE A 92 10.13 21.67 9.99
N LEU A 93 8.99 21.00 9.92
CA LEU A 93 7.75 21.60 9.46
C LEU A 93 7.25 22.68 10.43
N ASP A 94 7.34 22.46 11.75
CA ASP A 94 6.95 23.45 12.76
C ASP A 94 7.83 24.71 12.73
N THR A 95 9.14 24.55 12.50
CA THR A 95 10.04 25.70 12.35
C THR A 95 9.76 26.47 11.06
N LYS A 96 9.43 25.79 9.97
CA LYS A 96 9.01 26.42 8.70
C LYS A 96 7.65 27.09 8.81
N LEU A 97 6.69 26.51 9.52
CA LEU A 97 5.38 27.12 9.79
C LEU A 97 5.53 28.41 10.59
N LYS A 98 6.33 28.41 11.67
CA LYS A 98 6.62 29.62 12.45
C LYS A 98 7.34 30.70 11.63
N ALA A 99 8.25 30.31 10.75
CA ALA A 99 8.93 31.23 9.84
C ALA A 99 7.94 31.85 8.83
N ALA A 100 7.07 31.02 8.22
CA ALA A 100 6.03 31.49 7.31
C ALA A 100 5.01 32.40 8.02
N GLU A 101 4.64 32.12 9.27
CA GLU A 101 3.75 32.98 10.07
C GLU A 101 4.39 34.34 10.38
N LEU A 102 5.70 34.39 10.65
CA LEU A 102 6.44 35.64 10.82
C LEU A 102 6.53 36.43 9.50
N GLU A 103 6.72 35.75 8.37
CA GLU A 103 6.70 36.38 7.04
C GLU A 103 5.31 36.94 6.71
N ILE A 104 4.24 36.19 7.00
CA ILE A 104 2.86 36.66 6.82
C ILE A 104 2.57 37.85 7.73
N SER A 105 3.02 37.84 8.98
CA SER A 105 2.90 38.98 9.90
C SER A 105 3.64 40.21 9.38
N ASN A 106 4.85 40.02 8.85
CA ASN A 106 5.64 41.09 8.26
C ASN A 106 4.95 41.66 7.01
N LEU A 107 4.52 40.80 6.07
CA LEU A 107 3.76 41.22 4.89
C LEU A 107 2.43 41.89 5.25
N LYS A 108 1.73 41.42 6.29
CA LYS A 108 0.49 42.04 6.80
C LYS A 108 0.74 43.43 7.37
N SER A 109 1.87 43.65 8.05
CA SER A 109 2.27 44.99 8.50
C SER A 109 2.74 45.90 7.36
N GLN A 110 3.35 45.33 6.30
CA GLN A 110 3.68 46.06 5.07
C GLN A 110 2.42 46.49 4.32
N ILE A 111 1.42 45.62 4.22
CA ILE A 111 0.10 45.94 3.65
C ILE A 111 -0.60 47.01 4.50
N SER A 112 -0.56 46.92 5.83
CA SER A 112 -1.13 47.94 6.73
C SER A 112 -0.48 49.33 6.58
N ASN A 113 0.80 49.40 6.16
CA ASN A 113 1.51 50.65 5.92
C ASN A 113 1.39 51.15 4.47
N GLN A 114 1.00 50.30 3.52
CA GLN A 114 0.71 50.68 2.13
C GLN A 114 -0.78 50.99 1.87
N HIS A 115 -1.68 50.60 2.78
CA HIS A 115 -3.12 50.86 2.69
C HIS A 115 -3.56 52.03 3.58
N ILE A 116 -3.11 53.24 3.25
CA ILE A 116 -3.94 54.42 3.48
C ILE A 116 -4.73 54.61 2.18
N SER A 117 -6.03 54.30 2.22
CA SER A 117 -7.05 54.34 1.14
C SER A 117 -7.33 53.06 0.33
N SER A 118 -8.05 52.10 0.93
CA SER A 118 -9.38 51.67 0.43
C SER A 118 -9.91 50.50 1.27
N ASP A 119 -10.99 50.78 1.96
CA ASP A 119 -11.87 49.86 2.67
C ASP A 119 -12.54 48.90 1.66
N LYS A 120 -12.07 47.64 1.52
CA LYS A 120 -12.69 46.60 0.65
C LYS A 120 -12.42 45.16 1.13
N ASP A 121 -12.72 44.84 2.38
CA ASP A 121 -12.69 43.46 2.89
C ASP A 121 -14.08 42.79 3.00
N THR A 122 -15.10 43.30 2.30
CA THR A 122 -16.47 42.74 2.37
C THR A 122 -17.15 42.39 1.04
N ASP A 123 -16.51 42.54 -0.12
CA ASP A 123 -17.21 42.38 -1.41
C ASP A 123 -16.90 41.08 -2.20
N ILE A 124 -15.82 40.34 -1.89
CA ILE A 124 -15.41 39.20 -2.76
C ILE A 124 -16.25 37.93 -2.52
N ASN A 125 -16.75 37.71 -1.29
CA ASN A 125 -17.57 36.54 -0.97
C ASN A 125 -19.07 36.70 -1.30
N GLN A 126 -19.52 37.92 -1.64
CA GLN A 126 -20.94 38.18 -1.96
C GLN A 126 -21.25 38.04 -3.45
N ILE A 127 -20.29 38.40 -4.32
CA ILE A 127 -20.48 38.37 -5.79
C ILE A 127 -20.63 36.95 -6.34
N ASN A 128 -20.02 35.94 -5.70
CA ASN A 128 -20.09 34.56 -6.19
C ASN A 128 -21.38 33.83 -5.76
N LEU A 129 -22.12 34.36 -4.78
CA LEU A 129 -23.35 33.72 -4.30
C LEU A 129 -24.59 34.21 -5.08
N GLU A 130 -24.65 35.50 -5.44
CA GLU A 130 -25.75 36.04 -6.27
C GLU A 130 -25.71 35.53 -7.71
N THR A 131 -24.51 35.38 -8.30
CA THR A 131 -24.34 34.88 -9.67
C THR A 131 -24.76 33.41 -9.77
N VAL A 132 -24.35 32.57 -8.81
CA VAL A 132 -24.75 31.17 -8.73
C VAL A 132 -26.26 31.03 -8.49
N GLN A 133 -26.85 31.91 -7.68
CA GLN A 133 -28.30 31.87 -7.42
C GLN A 133 -29.11 32.22 -8.67
N LEU A 134 -28.63 33.19 -9.47
CA LEU A 134 -29.26 33.56 -10.74
C LEU A 134 -29.24 32.40 -11.75
N GLU A 135 -28.11 31.69 -11.88
CA GLU A 135 -27.99 30.51 -12.75
C GLU A 135 -28.89 29.35 -12.29
N ILE A 136 -28.99 29.14 -10.97
CA ILE A 136 -29.89 28.13 -10.39
C ILE A 136 -31.35 28.45 -10.69
N ASP A 137 -31.76 29.72 -10.61
CA ASP A 137 -33.14 30.12 -10.86
C ASP A 137 -33.51 30.04 -12.34
N GLU A 138 -32.56 30.35 -13.24
CA GLU A 138 -32.74 30.16 -14.69
C GLU A 138 -32.85 28.68 -15.07
N ALA A 139 -32.02 27.82 -14.45
CA ALA A 139 -32.11 26.37 -14.60
C ALA A 139 -33.44 25.80 -14.08
N LYS A 140 -33.95 26.30 -12.94
CA LYS A 140 -35.26 25.90 -12.42
C LYS A 140 -36.41 26.33 -13.33
N ALA A 141 -36.35 27.53 -13.91
CA ALA A 141 -37.38 28.03 -14.82
C ALA A 141 -37.46 27.18 -16.10
N THR A 142 -36.31 26.80 -16.68
CA THR A 142 -36.26 25.94 -17.87
C THR A 142 -36.75 24.51 -17.58
N ILE A 143 -36.37 23.92 -16.44
CA ILE A 143 -36.87 22.61 -16.03
C ILE A 143 -38.39 22.65 -15.80
N SER A 144 -38.91 23.70 -15.15
CA SER A 144 -40.34 23.88 -14.93
C SER A 144 -41.11 24.01 -16.25
N PHE A 145 -40.56 24.77 -17.21
CA PHE A 145 -41.14 24.87 -18.56
C PHE A 145 -41.18 23.52 -19.29
N MET A 146 -40.08 22.75 -19.22
CA MET A 146 -40.00 21.42 -19.83
C MET A 146 -40.99 20.44 -19.18
N LEU A 147 -41.11 20.44 -17.85
CA LEU A 147 -42.08 19.64 -17.11
C LEU A 147 -43.52 19.99 -17.48
N ASN A 148 -43.84 21.27 -17.61
CA ASN A 148 -45.20 21.70 -17.96
C ASN A 148 -45.55 21.32 -19.41
N LYS A 149 -44.56 21.37 -20.32
CA LYS A 149 -44.71 20.92 -21.70
C LYS A 149 -44.95 19.40 -21.79
N VAL A 150 -44.20 18.60 -21.01
CA VAL A 150 -44.44 17.15 -20.90
C VAL A 150 -45.84 16.85 -20.35
N LYS A 151 -46.28 17.61 -19.33
CA LYS A 151 -47.60 17.46 -18.73
C LYS A 151 -48.77 17.87 -19.66
N SER A 152 -48.50 18.66 -20.70
CA SER A 152 -49.50 19.04 -21.72
C SER A 152 -49.60 18.06 -22.90
N LEU A 153 -48.66 17.10 -23.00
CA LEU A 153 -48.59 16.09 -24.06
C LEU A 153 -49.14 14.71 -23.60
N VAL A 154 -49.47 14.56 -22.31
CA VAL A 154 -50.12 13.40 -21.68
C VAL A 154 -51.51 13.81 -21.25
#